data_AF-A0A7W7Q545-F1
#
_entry.id   AF-A0A7W7Q545-F1
#
_cell.length_a   1.000
_cell.length_b   1.000
_cell.length_c   1.000
_cell.angle_alpha   90.00
_cell.angle_beta   90.00
_cell.angle_gamma   90.00
#
_symmetry.space_group_name_H-M   'P 1'
#
loop_
_entity.id
_entity.type
_entity.pdbx_description
1 polymer ?
#
loop_
_entity_poly.entity_id
_entity_poly.type
_entity_poly.pdbx_seq_one_letter_code
_entity_poly.pdbx_strand_id
1 'polypeptide(L)'
;MTSARENSHGNGAELPRVPSIPLSDDAAAPGDQSIGGLVKDATTHLSTLIRGELELAKSEVAGEVKKGLTGSVYFIIALVLLLLFIPFGLVALSLGLNDIFDWEAHPWLGFLIVFVVAIVGAALLVFLGIKKFKRIRAPQRTIDSAKDTIAALRPGGDGKHGELEPRRP
;
A
#
# COMPACT_ATOMS: atom_id res chain seq x y z
N MET A 1 24.91 76.57 -4.15
CA MET A 1 24.67 77.57 -5.22
C MET A 1 24.16 76.82 -6.45
N THR A 2 23.23 77.43 -7.21
CA THR A 2 22.62 76.96 -8.48
C THR A 2 21.43 75.99 -8.30
N SER A 3 20.19 76.46 -8.11
CA SER A 3 19.19 76.93 -9.11
C SER A 3 18.67 75.80 -10.02
N ALA A 4 17.47 75.26 -9.79
CA ALA A 4 16.15 75.76 -10.23
C ALA A 4 15.84 75.50 -11.72
N ARG A 5 14.86 74.62 -11.96
CA ARG A 5 13.88 74.64 -13.07
C ARG A 5 12.89 73.50 -12.86
N GLU A 6 11.62 73.77 -12.56
CA GLU A 6 10.53 74.05 -13.53
C GLU A 6 9.78 72.76 -13.89
N ASN A 7 8.57 72.58 -13.35
CA ASN A 7 7.36 72.65 -14.18
C ASN A 7 6.08 72.48 -13.35
N SER A 8 5.26 73.53 -13.39
CA SER A 8 3.82 73.46 -13.25
C SER A 8 3.26 72.82 -14.52
N HIS A 9 2.30 71.90 -14.43
CA HIS A 9 1.10 71.88 -15.27
C HIS A 9 0.27 70.61 -15.03
N GLY A 10 -1.06 70.80 -14.93
CA GLY A 10 -2.00 69.90 -15.59
C GLY A 10 -2.85 69.04 -14.67
N ASN A 11 -4.04 69.55 -14.38
CA ASN A 11 -5.19 68.79 -13.91
C ASN A 11 -5.43 67.52 -14.74
N GLY A 12 -5.84 66.46 -14.06
CA GLY A 12 -6.54 65.33 -14.64
C GLY A 12 -6.55 64.19 -13.65
N ALA A 13 -7.74 63.80 -13.20
CA ALA A 13 -7.92 62.67 -12.31
C ALA A 13 -7.40 61.38 -12.99
N GLU A 14 -6.18 60.97 -12.67
CA GLU A 14 -5.68 59.64 -13.03
C GLU A 14 -6.27 58.62 -12.06
N LEU A 15 -7.39 58.02 -12.44
CA LEU A 15 -7.80 56.77 -11.84
C LEU A 15 -6.77 55.68 -12.21
N PRO A 16 -6.30 54.87 -11.25
CA PRO A 16 -5.33 53.82 -11.51
C PRO A 16 -5.90 52.85 -12.55
N ARG A 17 -5.19 52.69 -13.67
CA ARG A 17 -5.55 51.74 -14.73
C ARG A 17 -5.37 50.32 -14.19
N VAL A 18 -6.48 49.74 -13.72
CA VAL A 18 -6.54 48.33 -13.33
C VAL A 18 -6.24 47.50 -14.57
N PRO A 19 -5.27 46.57 -14.53
CA PRO A 19 -5.04 45.64 -15.62
C PRO A 19 -6.33 44.85 -15.82
N SER A 20 -7.03 45.12 -16.92
CA SER A 20 -8.17 44.33 -17.36
C SER A 20 -7.65 42.92 -17.57
N ILE A 21 -8.01 42.02 -16.66
CA ILE A 21 -7.85 40.58 -16.84
C ILE A 21 -8.38 40.28 -18.26
N PRO A 22 -7.59 39.67 -19.15
CA PRO A 22 -8.15 39.14 -20.37
C PRO A 22 -9.12 38.05 -19.92
N LEU A 23 -10.42 38.35 -19.97
CA LEU A 23 -11.42 37.32 -20.07
C LEU A 23 -11.17 36.70 -21.45
N SER A 24 -10.26 35.73 -21.50
CA SER A 24 -10.26 34.77 -22.59
C SER A 24 -11.68 34.21 -22.63
N ASP A 25 -12.36 34.40 -23.75
CA ASP A 25 -13.61 33.73 -24.07
C ASP A 25 -13.36 32.21 -24.18
N ASP A 26 -13.11 31.57 -23.04
CA ASP A 26 -13.23 30.11 -22.88
C ASP A 26 -14.65 29.73 -22.42
N ALA A 27 -15.62 30.64 -22.61
CA ALA A 27 -17.01 30.24 -22.75
C ALA A 27 -17.19 29.75 -24.19
N ALA A 28 -16.78 28.50 -24.44
CA ALA A 28 -17.25 27.75 -25.60
C ALA A 28 -18.77 27.99 -25.72
N ALA A 29 -19.19 28.53 -26.87
CA ALA A 29 -20.57 28.92 -27.15
C ALA A 29 -21.55 27.85 -26.63
N PRO A 30 -22.67 28.21 -25.95
CA PRO A 30 -23.57 27.24 -25.30
C PRO A 30 -24.36 26.31 -26.26
N GLY A 31 -23.95 26.17 -27.52
CA GLY A 31 -24.73 25.49 -28.56
C GLY A 31 -24.03 24.35 -29.30
N ASP A 32 -22.72 24.12 -29.12
CA ASP A 32 -21.97 23.21 -30.02
C ASP A 32 -21.09 22.16 -29.31
N GLN A 33 -21.22 22.02 -28.00
CA GLN A 33 -20.64 20.86 -27.30
C GLN A 33 -21.51 19.64 -27.59
N SER A 34 -21.15 18.90 -28.64
CA SER A 34 -21.76 17.60 -28.92
C SER A 34 -21.69 16.70 -27.67
N ILE A 35 -22.69 15.82 -27.48
CA ILE A 35 -22.69 14.81 -26.41
C ILE A 35 -21.37 14.01 -26.41
N GLY A 36 -20.76 13.80 -27.58
CA GLY A 36 -19.45 13.18 -27.72
C GLY A 36 -18.29 13.99 -27.14
N GLY A 37 -18.35 15.33 -27.21
CA GLY A 37 -17.39 16.23 -26.56
C GLY A 37 -17.47 16.17 -25.04
N LEU A 38 -18.68 16.20 -24.47
CA LEU A 38 -18.91 16.13 -23.03
C LEU A 38 -18.44 14.79 -22.43
N VAL A 39 -18.71 13.67 -23.10
CA VAL A 39 -18.23 12.34 -22.68
C VAL A 39 -16.71 12.24 -22.77
N LYS A 40 -16.10 12.80 -23.83
CA LYS A 40 -14.64 12.84 -23.98
C LYS A 40 -13.98 13.65 -22.88
N ASP A 41 -14.52 14.81 -22.54
CA ASP A 41 -13.98 15.68 -21.49
C ASP A 41 -14.17 15.06 -20.11
N ALA A 42 -15.35 14.50 -19.82
CA ALA A 42 -15.60 13.77 -18.56
C ALA A 42 -14.66 12.56 -18.40
N THR A 43 -14.42 11.79 -19.47
CA THR A 43 -13.47 10.65 -19.46
C THR A 43 -12.04 11.12 -19.25
N THR A 44 -11.68 12.29 -19.82
CA THR A 44 -10.35 12.88 -19.65
C THR A 44 -10.14 13.33 -18.21
N HIS A 45 -11.09 14.04 -17.60
CA HIS A 45 -11.02 14.45 -16.19
C HIS A 45 -10.99 13.28 -15.23
N LEU A 46 -11.81 12.24 -15.48
CA LEU A 46 -11.79 11.02 -14.69
C LEU A 46 -10.43 10.31 -14.79
N SER A 47 -9.83 10.25 -15.98
CA SER A 47 -8.50 9.67 -16.18
C SER A 47 -7.42 10.44 -15.42
N THR A 48 -7.50 11.77 -15.38
CA THR A 48 -6.59 12.61 -14.58
C THR A 48 -6.76 12.35 -13.08
N LEU A 49 -7.99 12.22 -12.60
CA LEU A 49 -8.28 11.97 -11.17
C LEU A 49 -7.75 10.60 -10.73
N ILE A 50 -8.07 9.56 -11.49
CA ILE A 50 -7.60 8.18 -11.24
C ILE A 50 -6.08 8.15 -11.24
N ARG A 51 -5.43 8.82 -12.21
CA ARG A 51 -3.97 8.88 -12.28
C ARG A 51 -3.38 9.58 -11.05
N GLY A 52 -3.99 10.66 -10.58
CA GLY A 52 -3.58 11.38 -9.37
C GLY A 52 -3.69 10.51 -8.10
N GLU A 53 -4.80 9.80 -7.94
CA GLU A 53 -4.96 8.85 -6.82
C GLU A 53 -3.95 7.69 -6.91
N LEU A 54 -3.68 7.19 -8.12
CA LEU A 54 -2.70 6.13 -8.32
C LEU A 54 -1.27 6.59 -8.01
N GLU A 55 -0.90 7.81 -8.39
CA GLU A 55 0.42 8.37 -8.12
C GLU A 55 0.63 8.59 -6.62
N LEU A 56 -0.40 9.05 -5.92
CA LEU A 56 -0.37 9.17 -4.46
C LEU A 56 -0.25 7.81 -3.79
N ALA A 57 -1.15 6.86 -4.13
CA ALA A 57 -1.14 5.51 -3.58
C ALA A 57 0.19 4.80 -3.90
N LYS A 58 0.76 5.00 -5.09
CA LYS A 58 2.07 4.47 -5.46
C LYS A 58 3.16 5.05 -4.57
N SER A 59 3.12 6.34 -4.24
CA SER A 59 4.12 6.96 -3.36
C SER A 59 4.05 6.46 -1.92
N GLU A 60 2.84 6.23 -1.41
CA GLU A 60 2.59 5.70 -0.07
C GLU A 60 3.02 4.23 0.03
N VAL A 61 2.53 3.40 -0.89
CA VAL A 61 2.89 1.98 -0.98
C VAL A 61 4.39 1.80 -1.24
N ALA A 62 5.02 2.61 -2.10
CA ALA A 62 6.46 2.52 -2.34
C ALA A 62 7.27 2.83 -1.06
N GLY A 63 6.81 3.77 -0.25
CA GLY A 63 7.40 4.07 1.06
C GLY A 63 7.29 2.89 2.02
N GLU A 64 6.12 2.26 2.11
CA GLU A 64 5.90 1.07 2.94
C GLU A 64 6.73 -0.13 2.47
N VAL A 65 6.75 -0.39 1.17
CA VAL A 65 7.56 -1.46 0.56
C VAL A 65 9.04 -1.24 0.85
N LYS A 66 9.55 -0.01 0.72
CA LYS A 66 10.94 0.30 1.03
C LYS A 66 11.26 0.06 2.51
N LYS A 67 10.38 0.48 3.42
CA LYS A 67 10.54 0.22 4.86
C LYS A 67 10.51 -1.27 5.16
N GLY A 68 9.58 -2.01 4.57
CA GLY A 68 9.48 -3.46 4.70
C GLY A 68 10.72 -4.17 4.16
N LEU A 69 11.25 -3.72 3.02
CA LEU A 69 12.47 -4.26 2.43
C LEU A 69 13.68 -4.02 3.33
N THR A 70 13.89 -2.78 3.80
CA THR A 70 14.97 -2.47 4.74
C THR A 70 14.85 -3.26 6.04
N GLY A 71 13.63 -3.40 6.58
CA GLY A 71 13.37 -4.26 7.74
C GLY A 71 13.70 -5.74 7.48
N SER A 72 13.37 -6.23 6.29
CA SER A 72 13.65 -7.62 5.90
C SER A 72 15.14 -7.92 5.81
N VAL A 73 15.98 -6.94 5.43
CA VAL A 73 17.44 -7.11 5.39
C VAL A 73 17.98 -7.41 6.78
N TYR A 74 17.58 -6.64 7.80
CA TYR A 74 18.00 -6.90 9.18
C TYR A 74 17.52 -8.27 9.68
N PHE A 75 16.29 -8.65 9.33
CA PHE A 75 15.75 -9.96 9.71
C PHE A 75 16.50 -11.11 9.04
N ILE A 76 16.86 -10.98 7.76
CA ILE A 76 17.68 -11.96 7.04
C ILE A 76 19.05 -12.09 7.71
N ILE A 77 19.72 -10.97 7.99
CA ILE A 77 21.03 -10.98 8.67
C ILE A 77 20.90 -11.68 10.04
N ALA A 78 19.89 -11.33 10.84
CA ALA A 78 19.64 -11.95 12.14
C ALA A 78 19.39 -13.46 12.02
N LEU A 79 18.59 -13.90 11.05
CA LEU A 79 18.34 -15.33 10.80
C LEU A 79 19.61 -16.07 10.35
N VAL A 80 20.43 -15.47 9.50
CA VAL A 80 21.70 -16.05 9.03
C VAL A 80 22.67 -16.20 10.21
N LEU A 81 22.82 -15.16 11.03
CA LEU A 81 23.66 -15.21 12.23
C LEU A 81 23.13 -16.26 13.20
N LEU A 82 21.82 -16.29 13.45
CA LEU A 82 21.22 -17.28 14.32
C LEU A 82 21.46 -18.70 13.79
N LEU A 83 21.26 -18.95 12.50
CA LEU A 83 21.53 -20.25 11.87
C LEU A 83 23.01 -20.65 11.98
N LEU A 84 23.93 -19.69 11.80
CA LEU A 84 25.37 -19.92 11.90
C LEU A 84 25.83 -20.22 13.33
N PHE A 85 25.26 -19.53 14.33
CA PHE A 85 25.71 -19.60 15.72
C PHE A 85 24.92 -20.59 16.58
N ILE A 86 23.70 -20.99 16.21
CA ILE A 86 22.92 -22.01 16.94
C ILE A 86 23.75 -23.27 17.21
N PRO A 87 24.46 -23.88 16.23
CA PRO A 87 25.22 -25.10 16.47
C PRO A 87 26.29 -24.94 17.56
N PHE A 88 26.98 -23.80 17.59
CA PHE A 88 27.96 -23.49 18.63
C PHE A 88 27.30 -23.38 20.01
N GLY A 89 26.12 -22.76 20.09
CA GLY A 89 25.33 -22.69 21.32
C GLY A 89 24.88 -24.08 21.81
N LEU A 90 24.47 -24.96 20.91
CA LEU A 90 24.06 -26.34 21.25
C LEU A 90 25.25 -27.17 21.76
N VAL A 91 26.43 -27.03 21.13
CA VAL A 91 27.66 -27.67 21.61
C VAL A 91 28.05 -27.14 22.98
N ALA A 92 28.05 -25.82 23.17
CA ALA A 92 28.36 -25.20 24.46
C ALA A 92 27.40 -25.66 25.56
N LEU A 93 26.10 -25.74 25.27
CA LEU A 93 25.10 -26.25 26.21
C LEU A 93 25.36 -27.73 26.57
N SER A 94 25.68 -28.56 25.58
CA SER A 94 26.01 -29.97 25.80
C SER A 94 27.24 -30.15 26.68
N LEU A 95 28.30 -29.38 26.43
CA LEU A 95 29.52 -29.41 27.24
C LEU A 95 29.24 -28.93 28.67
N GLY A 96 28.44 -27.87 28.83
CA GLY A 96 28.02 -27.41 30.16
C GLY A 96 27.18 -28.45 30.91
N LEU A 97 26.32 -29.21 30.23
CA LEU A 97 25.60 -30.33 30.84
C LEU A 97 26.58 -31.42 31.30
N ASN A 98 27.57 -31.76 30.47
CA ASN A 98 28.56 -32.78 30.86
C ASN A 98 29.36 -32.36 32.09
N ASP A 99 29.71 -31.08 32.21
CA ASP A 99 30.42 -30.50 33.37
C ASP A 99 29.54 -30.51 34.63
N ILE A 100 28.27 -30.12 34.53
CA ILE A 100 27.33 -30.07 35.67
C ILE A 100 27.03 -31.47 36.24
N PHE A 101 27.00 -32.49 35.39
CA PHE A 101 26.62 -33.86 35.76
C PHE A 101 27.79 -34.83 35.83
N ASP A 102 29.04 -34.34 35.77
CA ASP A 102 30.27 -35.16 35.76
C ASP A 102 30.26 -36.28 34.70
N TRP A 103 29.62 -36.03 33.54
CA TRP A 103 29.51 -37.00 32.44
C TRP A 103 30.75 -37.04 31.55
N GLU A 104 31.93 -36.66 32.06
CA GLU A 104 33.18 -36.68 31.31
C GLU A 104 33.52 -38.07 30.75
N ALA A 105 33.16 -39.13 31.47
CA ALA A 105 33.33 -40.51 31.01
C ALA A 105 32.37 -40.90 29.88
N HIS A 106 31.24 -40.20 29.75
CA HIS A 106 30.16 -40.49 28.79
C HIS A 106 29.61 -39.20 28.16
N PRO A 107 30.43 -38.42 27.43
CA PRO A 107 30.08 -37.07 27.00
C PRO A 107 28.91 -37.04 25.99
N TRP A 108 28.61 -38.18 25.37
CA TRP A 108 27.49 -38.36 24.44
C TRP A 108 26.12 -38.14 25.11
N LEU A 109 26.00 -38.30 26.43
CA LEU A 109 24.76 -38.08 27.18
C LEU A 109 24.29 -36.62 27.08
N GLY A 110 25.19 -35.65 27.30
CA GLY A 110 24.88 -34.24 27.15
C GLY A 110 24.37 -33.90 25.74
N PHE A 111 25.04 -34.43 24.71
CA PHE A 111 24.65 -34.18 23.32
C PHE A 111 23.28 -34.78 23.00
N LEU A 112 23.01 -35.99 23.49
CA LEU A 112 21.74 -36.67 23.28
C LEU A 112 20.58 -35.89 23.92
N ILE A 113 20.77 -35.40 25.15
CA ILE A 113 19.74 -34.61 25.85
C ILE A 113 19.47 -33.31 25.10
N VAL A 114 20.52 -32.56 24.74
CA VAL A 114 20.37 -31.31 23.97
C VAL A 114 19.68 -31.56 22.63
N PHE A 115 20.02 -32.66 21.95
CA PHE A 115 19.40 -33.05 20.70
C PHE A 115 17.89 -33.34 20.85
N VAL A 116 17.50 -34.12 21.86
CA VAL A 116 16.08 -34.40 22.14
C VAL A 116 15.32 -33.11 22.47
N VAL A 117 15.89 -32.24 23.31
CA VAL A 117 15.30 -30.93 23.63
C VAL A 117 15.13 -30.07 22.38
N ALA A 118 16.13 -30.04 21.49
CA ALA A 118 16.05 -29.30 20.24
C ALA A 118 14.94 -29.83 19.30
N ILE A 119 14.79 -31.15 19.19
CA ILE A 119 13.68 -31.76 18.42
C ILE A 119 12.33 -31.39 19.02
N VAL A 120 12.16 -31.50 20.34
CA VAL A 120 10.90 -31.15 21.01
C VAL A 120 10.59 -29.66 20.80
N GLY A 121 11.59 -28.79 20.95
CA GLY A 121 11.45 -27.36 20.67
C GLY A 121 11.05 -27.07 19.23
N ALA A 122 11.70 -27.71 18.25
CA ALA A 122 11.37 -27.57 16.84
C ALA A 122 9.95 -28.04 16.53
N ALA A 123 9.54 -29.20 17.05
CA ALA A 123 8.18 -29.72 16.89
C ALA A 123 7.13 -28.77 17.48
N LEU A 124 7.41 -28.18 18.65
CA LEU A 124 6.54 -27.19 19.28
C LEU A 124 6.42 -25.93 18.43
N LEU A 125 7.52 -25.38 17.91
CA LEU A 125 7.52 -24.21 17.04
C LEU A 125 6.74 -24.47 15.74
N VAL A 126 6.94 -25.63 15.11
CA VAL A 126 6.17 -26.05 13.92
C VAL A 126 4.68 -26.14 14.26
N PHE A 127 4.32 -26.76 15.38
CA PHE A 127 2.94 -26.87 15.82
C PHE A 127 2.29 -25.50 16.07
N LEU A 128 2.97 -24.57 16.74
CA LEU A 128 2.50 -23.20 16.94
C LEU A 128 2.37 -22.45 15.61
N GLY A 129 3.33 -22.63 14.69
CA GLY A 129 3.31 -22.07 13.36
C GLY A 129 2.07 -22.50 12.57
N ILE A 130 1.80 -23.81 12.53
CA ILE A 130 0.62 -24.38 11.88
C ILE A 130 -0.67 -23.85 12.53
N LYS A 131 -0.73 -23.81 13.87
CA LYS A 131 -1.90 -23.30 14.61
C LYS A 131 -2.17 -21.83 14.31
N LYS A 132 -1.12 -21.01 14.21
CA LYS A 132 -1.24 -19.58 13.89
C LYS A 132 -1.65 -19.38 12.43
N PHE A 133 -1.07 -20.13 11.51
CA PHE A 133 -1.43 -20.06 10.09
C PHE A 133 -2.89 -20.48 9.84
N LYS A 134 -3.37 -21.55 10.50
CA LYS A 134 -4.77 -21.99 10.42
C LYS A 134 -5.77 -20.97 10.99
N ARG A 135 -5.33 -20.04 11.85
CA ARG A 135 -6.18 -18.95 12.37
C ARG A 135 -6.29 -17.76 11.42
N ILE A 136 -5.39 -17.64 10.44
CA ILE A 136 -5.49 -16.61 9.40
C ILE A 136 -6.57 -17.07 8.42
N ARG A 137 -7.83 -16.68 8.67
CA ARG A 137 -8.90 -16.86 7.70
C ARG A 137 -8.68 -15.84 6.57
N ALA A 138 -8.71 -16.30 5.31
CA ALA A 138 -8.76 -15.40 4.17
C ALA A 138 -9.92 -14.40 4.33
N PRO A 139 -9.77 -13.14 3.90
CA PRO A 139 -10.84 -12.14 3.99
C PRO A 139 -11.96 -12.49 3.00
N GLN A 140 -12.85 -13.40 3.41
CA GLN A 140 -13.98 -13.93 2.63
C GLN A 140 -14.82 -12.79 2.05
N ARG A 141 -15.15 -11.79 2.88
CA ARG A 141 -15.96 -10.63 2.46
C ARG A 141 -15.34 -9.81 1.33
N THR A 142 -14.02 -9.59 1.37
CA THR A 142 -13.32 -8.86 0.31
C THR A 142 -13.29 -9.65 -1.00
N ILE A 143 -13.14 -10.97 -0.90
CA ILE A 143 -13.18 -11.87 -2.06
C ILE A 143 -14.59 -11.89 -2.66
N ASP A 144 -15.63 -11.94 -1.84
CA ASP A 144 -17.02 -11.96 -2.29
C ASP A 144 -17.41 -10.64 -2.95
N SER A 145 -17.09 -9.48 -2.35
CA SER A 145 -17.34 -8.18 -2.97
C SER A 145 -16.59 -7.98 -4.29
N ALA A 146 -15.36 -8.49 -4.41
CA ALA A 146 -14.61 -8.45 -5.66
C ALA A 146 -15.26 -9.32 -6.74
N LYS A 147 -15.78 -10.50 -6.39
CA LYS A 147 -16.51 -11.37 -7.31
C LYS A 147 -17.82 -10.73 -7.77
N ASP A 148 -18.58 -10.13 -6.86
CA ASP A 148 -19.83 -9.44 -7.19
C ASP A 148 -19.59 -8.26 -8.13
N THR A 149 -18.51 -7.50 -7.89
CA THR A 149 -18.11 -6.38 -8.77
C THR A 149 -17.73 -6.88 -10.16
N ILE A 150 -16.96 -7.98 -10.27
CA ILE A 150 -16.62 -8.59 -11.56
C ILE A 150 -17.86 -9.15 -12.25
N ALA A 151 -18.80 -9.73 -11.50
CA ALA A 151 -20.05 -10.24 -12.03
C ALA A 151 -20.94 -9.11 -12.58
N ALA A 152 -21.00 -7.96 -11.91
CA ALA A 152 -21.75 -6.78 -12.34
C ALA A 152 -21.15 -6.09 -13.58
N LEU A 153 -19.83 -6.18 -13.77
CA LEU A 153 -19.11 -5.60 -14.92
C LEU A 153 -19.06 -6.51 -16.15
N ARG A 154 -19.51 -7.77 -16.03
CA ARG A 154 -19.55 -8.71 -17.17
C ARG A 154 -20.67 -8.29 -18.13
N PRO A 155 -20.36 -7.93 -19.40
CA PRO A 155 -21.38 -7.61 -20.39
C PRO A 155 -22.18 -8.87 -20.69
N GLY A 156 -23.45 -8.91 -20.27
CA GLY A 156 -24.35 -10.06 -20.49
C GLY A 156 -24.99 -10.67 -19.22
N GLY A 157 -25.25 -9.87 -18.18
CA GLY A 157 -26.19 -10.26 -17.12
C GLY A 157 -27.63 -10.10 -17.61
N ASP A 158 -28.24 -11.21 -18.03
CA ASP A 158 -29.65 -11.33 -18.42
C ASP A 158 -30.60 -10.67 -17.40
N GLY A 159 -31.15 -9.50 -17.75
CA GLY A 159 -32.51 -9.35 -18.26
C GLY A 159 -33.68 -10.22 -17.73
N LYS A 160 -33.63 -10.81 -16.53
CA LYS A 160 -34.79 -11.55 -15.99
C LYS A 160 -35.03 -11.27 -14.51
N HIS A 161 -35.69 -10.15 -14.22
CA HIS A 161 -36.79 -10.10 -13.24
C HIS A 161 -37.46 -8.73 -13.35
N GLY A 162 -38.57 -8.73 -14.08
CA GLY A 162 -39.46 -7.60 -14.27
C GLY A 162 -40.66 -8.09 -15.08
N GLU A 163 -41.21 -9.23 -14.68
CA GLU A 163 -42.44 -9.78 -15.24
C GLU A 163 -43.55 -8.76 -14.99
N LEU A 164 -43.91 -8.04 -16.04
CA LEU A 164 -45.02 -7.11 -16.09
C LEU A 164 -46.29 -7.90 -15.78
N GLU A 165 -46.89 -7.59 -14.65
CA GLU A 165 -48.19 -8.10 -14.25
C GLU A 165 -49.23 -7.70 -15.33
N PRO A 166 -49.94 -8.66 -15.97
CA PRO A 166 -50.94 -8.32 -16.96
C PRO A 166 -52.21 -7.87 -16.23
N ARG A 167 -52.50 -6.57 -16.28
CA ARG A 167 -53.84 -6.03 -16.06
C ARG A 167 -54.83 -6.84 -16.89
N ARG A 168 -55.73 -7.56 -16.21
CA ARG A 168 -56.96 -8.07 -16.83
C ARG A 168 -58.09 -7.05 -16.66
N PRO A 169 -59.03 -6.97 -17.63
CA PRO A 169 -60.12 -6.00 -17.62
C PRO A 169 -61.15 -6.27 -16.52
#